data_AF-K8DXJ9-F1
#
_entry.id   AF-K8DXJ9-F1
#
_cell.length_a   1.000
_cell.length_b   1.000
_cell.length_c   1.000
_cell.angle_alpha   90.00
_cell.angle_beta   90.00
_cell.angle_gamma   90.00
#
_symmetry.space_group_name_H-M   'P 1'
#
loop_
_entity.id
_entity.type
_entity.pdbx_description
1 polymer ?
#
loop_
_entity_poly.entity_id
_entity_poly.type
_entity_poly.pdbx_seq_one_letter_code
_entity_poly.pdbx_strand_id
1 'polypeptide(L)'
;MFRRYILAMILFCFIWSVPAYAEEDKALAGASTIGEVFGYISRYHLKQTDIDQLTKAGIKGMLEQLEDPYTVYFPPGELEHFSDELNGDFEGIGAELEIKDQYPCIVRVLTGTPAEAAGLQKGDVILAVDGQDVAGKEIYDIVSMLRGEKGTHVNLTVKRDGQSEITVSITRNTVNLPTVRSEMLSHGIGYLAIESFGMETGAEFAEALIKLQQSGSRSLIIDLRNNGGGYVDAAAEIASYLLGKDKTVFVTVDRAKHRDAFITELDSLIEEMPLVVLVNEQTASAAEILAGALQDYQTAVLVGTPTYGKGTVQDIIPLSNGGALKLTTAYYTTPRGRYIDGSGLQPDHCVTIPELQLSIAKQLLHPTKQVIQFTAGQAKAVVNDEIIPVPGGLLKEQGSAMVPLRFTLEALGYQVAYDGRSQTVKVTGKQQVWLLPTKKTNSLLNGLTKQLHLPLREKNNTVYISAKDLMYLGLQVTVQENKVTVSSK
;
A
#
# COMPACT_ATOMS: atom_id res chain seq x y z
N MET A 1 -33.65 -56.94 -54.72
CA MET A 1 -35.05 -56.67 -54.31
C MET A 1 -35.16 -57.07 -52.84
N PHE A 2 -35.27 -56.10 -51.90
CA PHE A 2 -35.75 -56.19 -50.48
C PHE A 2 -35.17 -57.31 -49.55
N ARG A 3 -34.80 -57.18 -48.26
CA ARG A 3 -35.02 -56.26 -47.12
C ARG A 3 -34.05 -56.76 -45.99
N ARG A 4 -33.13 -55.99 -45.38
CA ARG A 4 -33.18 -55.31 -44.05
C ARG A 4 -34.13 -55.99 -43.02
N TYR A 5 -33.79 -56.30 -41.74
CA TYR A 5 -33.11 -55.55 -40.69
C TYR A 5 -32.58 -56.48 -39.57
N ILE A 6 -31.38 -56.23 -39.02
CA ILE A 6 -30.96 -56.66 -37.67
C ILE A 6 -31.11 -55.43 -36.76
N LEU A 7 -31.83 -55.62 -35.65
CA LEU A 7 -32.08 -54.64 -34.61
C LEU A 7 -30.81 -54.51 -33.73
N ALA A 8 -30.05 -53.44 -33.90
CA ALA A 8 -28.99 -53.06 -32.96
C ALA A 8 -29.56 -52.03 -31.99
N MET A 9 -29.76 -52.44 -30.75
CA MET A 9 -30.18 -51.58 -29.65
C MET A 9 -28.94 -50.85 -29.11
N ILE A 10 -28.69 -49.63 -29.60
CA ILE A 10 -27.68 -48.73 -29.05
C ILE A 10 -28.28 -48.08 -27.80
N LEU A 11 -27.81 -48.50 -26.64
CA LEU A 11 -28.03 -47.83 -25.36
C LEU A 11 -27.10 -46.60 -25.32
N PHE A 12 -27.61 -45.43 -25.72
CA PHE A 12 -26.89 -44.17 -25.55
C PHE A 12 -27.08 -43.72 -24.10
N CYS A 13 -26.02 -43.83 -23.29
CA CYS A 13 -25.92 -43.16 -22.01
C CYS A 13 -25.93 -41.65 -22.21
N PHE A 14 -27.08 -40.99 -22.04
CA PHE A 14 -27.14 -39.56 -21.75
C PHE A 14 -26.82 -39.35 -20.28
N ILE A 15 -25.53 -39.22 -19.96
CA ILE A 15 -25.12 -38.64 -18.68
C ILE A 15 -25.26 -37.13 -18.83
N TRP A 16 -26.26 -36.60 -18.14
CA TRP A 16 -26.68 -35.21 -18.09
C TRP A 16 -25.54 -34.23 -17.75
N SER A 17 -25.24 -33.34 -18.71
CA SER A 17 -24.63 -32.03 -18.48
C SER A 17 -25.74 -30.97 -18.29
N VAL A 18 -26.71 -31.23 -17.41
CA VAL A 18 -27.92 -30.38 -17.24
C VAL A 18 -27.75 -29.14 -16.33
N PRO A 19 -26.78 -29.01 -15.40
CA PRO A 19 -26.82 -27.88 -14.47
C PRO A 19 -26.49 -26.52 -15.12
N ALA A 20 -25.60 -26.47 -16.11
CA ALA A 20 -25.20 -25.21 -16.75
C ALA A 20 -26.30 -24.60 -17.62
N TYR A 21 -26.99 -25.42 -18.42
CA TYR A 21 -28.12 -24.97 -19.26
C TYR A 21 -29.29 -24.43 -18.42
N ALA A 22 -29.59 -25.06 -17.27
CA ALA A 22 -30.70 -24.64 -16.42
C ALA A 22 -30.42 -23.34 -15.64
N GLU A 23 -29.16 -23.01 -15.35
CA GLU A 23 -28.79 -21.70 -14.77
C GLU A 23 -28.83 -20.58 -15.81
N GLU A 24 -28.40 -20.86 -17.05
CA GLU A 24 -28.43 -19.91 -18.16
C GLU A 24 -29.87 -19.50 -18.52
N ASP A 25 -30.79 -20.47 -18.57
CA ASP A 25 -32.22 -20.22 -18.81
C ASP A 25 -32.85 -19.32 -17.71
N LYS A 26 -32.45 -19.49 -16.45
CA LYS A 26 -32.92 -18.64 -15.34
C LYS A 26 -32.34 -17.24 -15.41
N ALA A 27 -31.06 -17.10 -15.75
CA ALA A 27 -30.42 -15.80 -15.93
C ALA A 27 -31.11 -15.00 -17.04
N LEU A 28 -31.42 -15.66 -18.17
CA LEU A 28 -32.14 -15.05 -19.29
C LEU A 28 -33.55 -14.60 -18.89
N ALA A 29 -34.28 -15.45 -18.16
CA ALA A 29 -35.60 -15.10 -17.63
C ALA A 29 -35.54 -13.89 -16.67
N GLY A 30 -34.56 -13.87 -15.76
CA GLY A 30 -34.35 -12.76 -14.84
C GLY A 30 -34.04 -11.44 -15.55
N ALA A 31 -33.14 -11.46 -16.55
CA ALA A 31 -32.83 -10.30 -17.37
C ALA A 31 -34.07 -9.78 -18.12
N SER A 32 -34.91 -10.68 -18.64
CA SER A 32 -36.19 -10.32 -19.27
C SER A 32 -37.13 -9.62 -18.28
N THR A 33 -37.25 -10.11 -17.05
CA THR A 33 -38.09 -9.48 -16.02
C THR A 33 -37.58 -8.09 -15.64
N ILE A 34 -36.26 -7.91 -15.49
CA ILE A 34 -35.65 -6.59 -15.22
C ILE A 34 -36.00 -5.62 -16.36
N GLY A 35 -35.84 -6.06 -17.61
CA GLY A 35 -36.17 -5.25 -18.78
C GLY A 35 -37.65 -4.87 -18.85
N GLU A 36 -38.55 -5.79 -18.52
CA GLU A 36 -40.00 -5.51 -18.46
C GLU A 36 -40.33 -4.45 -17.41
N VAL A 37 -39.82 -4.62 -16.18
CA VAL A 37 -40.03 -3.64 -15.08
C VAL A 37 -39.46 -2.28 -15.46
N PHE A 38 -38.25 -2.25 -16.03
CA PHE A 38 -37.61 -1.02 -16.51
C PHE A 38 -38.48 -0.30 -17.56
N GLY A 39 -39.04 -1.07 -18.50
CA GLY A 39 -39.96 -0.56 -19.52
C GLY A 39 -41.24 0.02 -18.94
N TYR A 40 -41.86 -0.66 -17.96
CA TYR A 40 -43.07 -0.15 -17.29
C TYR A 40 -42.81 1.13 -16.50
N ILE A 41 -41.71 1.21 -15.76
CA ILE A 41 -41.33 2.43 -15.03
C ILE A 41 -41.13 3.58 -16.03
N SER A 42 -40.34 3.35 -17.08
CA SER A 42 -40.02 4.38 -18.07
C SER A 42 -41.25 4.92 -18.80
N ARG A 43 -42.24 4.07 -19.06
CA ARG A 43 -43.43 4.42 -19.86
C ARG A 43 -44.61 4.93 -19.04
N TYR A 44 -44.84 4.39 -17.85
CA TYR A 44 -46.08 4.59 -17.10
C TYR A 44 -45.91 5.31 -15.77
N HIS A 45 -44.68 5.54 -15.29
CA HIS A 45 -44.47 6.26 -14.04
C HIS A 45 -44.93 7.72 -14.16
N LEU A 46 -45.64 8.22 -13.13
CA LEU A 46 -46.29 9.54 -13.13
C LEU A 46 -45.30 10.71 -13.26
N LYS A 47 -44.08 10.54 -12.74
CA LYS A 47 -42.99 11.50 -12.87
C LYS A 47 -42.03 11.03 -13.97
N GLN A 48 -41.57 11.95 -14.82
CA GLN A 48 -40.51 11.66 -15.77
C GLN A 48 -39.22 11.33 -15.00
N THR A 49 -38.72 10.12 -15.17
CA THR A 49 -37.49 9.63 -14.53
C THR A 49 -36.32 9.76 -15.51
N ASP A 50 -35.16 10.13 -14.99
CA ASP A 50 -33.90 10.07 -15.73
C ASP A 50 -33.51 8.60 -15.97
N ILE A 51 -33.48 8.19 -17.23
CA ILE A 51 -33.21 6.82 -17.67
C ILE A 51 -31.77 6.40 -17.32
N ASP A 52 -30.81 7.32 -17.37
CA ASP A 52 -29.42 7.02 -17.03
C ASP A 52 -29.29 6.81 -15.52
N GLN A 53 -29.98 7.62 -14.73
CA GLN A 53 -30.02 7.47 -13.28
C GLN A 53 -30.69 6.14 -12.87
N LEU A 54 -31.79 5.76 -13.52
CA LEU A 54 -32.47 4.48 -13.27
C LEU A 54 -31.58 3.29 -13.65
N THR A 55 -30.88 3.38 -14.78
CA THR A 55 -29.94 2.35 -15.24
C THR A 55 -28.79 2.18 -14.26
N LYS A 56 -28.14 3.28 -13.84
CA LYS A 56 -27.07 3.28 -12.84
C LYS A 56 -27.54 2.66 -11.53
N ALA A 57 -28.72 3.03 -11.05
CA ALA A 57 -29.28 2.48 -9.80
C ALA A 57 -29.59 0.98 -9.91
N GLY A 58 -30.16 0.53 -11.03
CA GLY A 58 -30.44 -0.89 -11.28
C GLY A 58 -29.16 -1.72 -11.30
N ILE A 59 -28.12 -1.25 -12.00
CA ILE A 59 -26.80 -1.92 -12.02
C ILE A 59 -26.19 -1.95 -10.62
N LYS A 60 -26.18 -0.81 -9.91
CA LYS A 60 -25.65 -0.73 -8.54
C LYS A 60 -26.31 -1.76 -7.62
N GLY A 61 -27.64 -1.88 -7.67
CA GLY A 61 -28.37 -2.87 -6.86
C GLY A 61 -28.02 -4.32 -7.20
N MET A 62 -27.71 -4.63 -8.46
CA MET A 62 -27.22 -5.96 -8.84
C MET A 62 -25.81 -6.23 -8.28
N LEU A 63 -24.92 -5.25 -8.33
CA LEU A 63 -23.54 -5.40 -7.85
C LEU A 63 -23.48 -5.49 -6.31
N GLU A 64 -24.31 -4.76 -5.59
CA GLU A 64 -24.40 -4.82 -4.12
C GLU A 64 -24.72 -6.24 -3.62
N GLN A 65 -25.48 -7.04 -4.38
CA GLN A 65 -25.80 -8.43 -4.04
C GLN A 65 -24.62 -9.39 -4.15
N LEU A 66 -23.54 -9.00 -4.83
CA LEU A 66 -22.35 -9.84 -4.95
C LEU A 66 -21.50 -9.83 -3.67
N GLU A 67 -21.71 -8.84 -2.79
CA GLU A 67 -20.85 -8.58 -1.62
C GLU A 67 -19.35 -8.51 -1.97
N ASP A 68 -19.05 -8.15 -3.22
CA ASP A 68 -17.71 -8.00 -3.76
C ASP A 68 -17.41 -6.52 -3.99
N PRO A 69 -16.58 -5.89 -3.13
CA PRO A 69 -16.26 -4.47 -3.27
C PRO A 69 -15.41 -4.15 -4.50
N TYR A 70 -14.89 -5.15 -5.21
CA TYR A 70 -14.04 -4.96 -6.39
C TYR A 70 -14.79 -5.05 -7.71
N THR A 71 -16.03 -5.57 -7.70
CA THR A 71 -16.89 -5.58 -8.88
C THR A 71 -17.61 -4.23 -9.01
N VAL A 72 -17.26 -3.47 -10.04
CA VAL A 72 -17.70 -2.07 -10.21
C VAL A 72 -18.16 -1.84 -11.65
N TYR A 73 -19.25 -1.08 -11.80
CA TYR A 73 -19.68 -0.56 -13.09
C TYR A 73 -19.09 0.83 -13.30
N PHE A 74 -18.39 1.00 -14.43
CA PHE A 74 -17.94 2.28 -14.94
C PHE A 74 -18.94 2.80 -15.98
N PRO A 75 -19.70 3.86 -15.68
CA PRO A 75 -20.41 4.63 -16.68
C PRO A 75 -19.49 5.09 -17.82
N PRO A 76 -20.04 5.48 -18.98
CA PRO A 76 -19.25 6.05 -20.07
C PRO A 76 -18.36 7.22 -19.58
N GLY A 77 -17.06 7.17 -19.91
CA GLY A 77 -16.03 8.15 -19.47
C GLY A 77 -15.32 7.80 -18.15
N GLU A 78 -15.95 7.06 -17.23
CA GLU A 78 -15.39 6.76 -15.90
C GLU A 78 -14.20 5.77 -15.96
N LEU A 79 -14.18 4.89 -16.97
CA LEU A 79 -13.03 4.01 -17.19
C LEU A 79 -11.77 4.79 -17.59
N GLU A 80 -11.94 5.88 -18.34
CA GLU A 80 -10.83 6.75 -18.75
C GLU A 80 -10.26 7.48 -17.54
N HIS A 81 -11.12 8.06 -16.69
CA HIS A 81 -10.70 8.63 -15.41
C HIS A 81 -9.96 7.62 -14.52
N PHE A 82 -10.46 6.39 -14.41
CA PHE A 82 -9.76 5.34 -13.66
C PHE A 82 -8.38 5.02 -14.26
N SER A 83 -8.27 5.03 -15.59
CA SER A 83 -7.01 4.74 -16.30
C SER A 83 -6.01 5.88 -16.13
N ASP A 84 -6.47 7.13 -16.25
CA ASP A 84 -5.69 8.34 -16.02
C ASP A 84 -5.08 8.33 -14.62
N GLU A 85 -5.89 8.05 -13.59
CA GLU A 85 -5.38 7.98 -12.21
C GLU A 85 -4.27 6.95 -12.03
N LEU A 86 -4.39 5.77 -12.66
CA LEU A 86 -3.34 4.75 -12.61
C LEU A 86 -2.07 5.18 -13.35
N ASN A 87 -2.20 5.96 -14.43
CA ASN A 87 -1.09 6.51 -15.18
C ASN A 87 -0.45 7.75 -14.51
N GLY A 88 -0.94 8.15 -13.33
CA GLY A 88 -0.45 9.34 -12.63
C GLY A 88 -1.04 10.65 -13.18
N ASP A 89 -2.05 10.57 -14.04
CA ASP A 89 -2.83 11.70 -14.52
C ASP A 89 -3.98 11.99 -13.56
N PHE A 90 -4.01 13.19 -13.00
CA PHE A 90 -5.10 13.64 -12.14
C PHE A 90 -5.48 15.08 -12.43
N GLU A 91 -6.74 15.41 -12.14
CA GLU A 91 -7.24 16.78 -12.29
C GLU A 91 -7.18 17.53 -10.96
N GLY A 92 -6.41 18.62 -10.95
CA GLY A 92 -6.22 19.42 -9.75
C GLY A 92 -5.27 20.58 -9.96
N ILE A 93 -4.61 20.98 -8.87
CA ILE A 93 -3.73 22.15 -8.88
C ILE A 93 -2.25 21.80 -9.09
N GLY A 94 -1.83 20.57 -8.81
CA GLY A 94 -0.44 20.13 -8.98
C GLY A 94 0.52 20.68 -7.93
N ALA A 95 0.22 20.43 -6.65
CA ALA A 95 1.06 20.73 -5.51
C ALA A 95 1.04 19.56 -4.51
N GLU A 96 2.16 19.33 -3.83
CA GLU A 96 2.26 18.38 -2.72
C GLU A 96 2.13 19.09 -1.39
N LEU A 97 1.38 18.46 -0.50
CA LEU A 97 1.00 19.02 0.78
C LEU A 97 1.46 18.11 1.91
N GLU A 98 1.88 18.73 3.01
CA GLU A 98 2.12 18.07 4.28
C GLU A 98 1.36 18.83 5.37
N ILE A 99 0.72 18.11 6.30
CA ILE A 99 0.12 18.77 7.46
C ILE A 99 1.23 19.22 8.39
N LYS A 100 1.33 20.53 8.61
CA LYS A 100 2.22 21.12 9.59
C LYS A 100 1.40 21.88 10.62
N ASP A 101 1.55 21.48 11.88
CA ASP A 101 0.72 21.95 13.00
C ASP A 101 -0.78 21.64 12.78
N GLN A 102 -1.58 22.62 12.38
CA GLN A 102 -3.02 22.45 12.10
C GLN A 102 -3.39 22.71 10.64
N TYR A 103 -2.45 23.14 9.80
CA TYR A 103 -2.74 23.55 8.43
C TYR A 103 -1.91 22.75 7.41
N PRO A 104 -2.45 22.50 6.22
CA PRO A 104 -1.67 22.01 5.09
C PRO A 104 -0.63 23.05 4.64
N CYS A 105 0.61 22.61 4.51
CA CYS A 105 1.74 23.38 3.99
C CYS A 105 2.19 22.78 2.65
N ILE A 106 2.44 23.64 1.66
CA ILE A 106 2.97 23.22 0.37
C ILE A 106 4.44 22.82 0.54
N VAL A 107 4.74 21.54 0.36
CA VAL A 107 6.12 21.04 0.44
C VAL A 107 6.80 21.02 -0.93
N ARG A 108 6.01 20.93 -2.00
CA ARG A 108 6.48 20.99 -3.39
C ARG A 108 5.40 21.58 -4.30
N VAL A 109 5.80 22.50 -5.15
CA VAL A 109 5.00 22.94 -6.30
C VAL A 109 5.57 22.25 -7.53
N LEU A 110 4.73 21.58 -8.29
CA LEU A 110 5.15 20.82 -9.46
C LEU A 110 5.36 21.78 -10.63
N THR A 111 6.42 21.58 -11.41
CA THR A 111 6.72 22.42 -12.56
C THR A 111 5.70 22.21 -13.68
N GLY A 112 5.29 23.28 -14.34
CA GLY A 112 4.32 23.27 -15.43
C GLY A 112 2.87 23.10 -14.99
N THR A 113 2.57 23.13 -13.69
CA THR A 113 1.21 22.90 -13.16
C THR A 113 0.46 24.20 -12.86
N PRO A 114 -0.88 24.12 -12.67
CA PRO A 114 -1.66 25.30 -12.29
C PRO A 114 -1.19 26.00 -11.01
N ALA A 115 -0.70 25.26 -10.03
CA ALA A 115 -0.17 25.81 -8.78
C ALA A 115 1.07 26.68 -9.04
N GLU A 116 1.99 26.23 -9.90
CA GLU A 116 3.15 27.02 -10.31
C GLU A 116 2.72 28.28 -11.06
N ALA A 117 1.82 28.13 -12.04
CA ALA A 117 1.30 29.25 -12.82
C ALA A 117 0.56 30.29 -11.97
N ALA A 118 -0.10 29.84 -10.90
CA ALA A 118 -0.78 30.71 -9.93
C ALA A 118 0.16 31.34 -8.89
N GLY A 119 1.47 31.03 -8.94
CA GLY A 119 2.49 31.63 -8.09
C GLY A 119 2.51 31.08 -6.66
N LEU A 120 1.95 29.89 -6.43
CA LEU A 120 2.15 29.16 -5.19
C LEU A 120 3.62 28.76 -5.04
N GLN A 121 4.08 28.64 -3.81
CA GLN A 121 5.48 28.37 -3.48
C GLN A 121 5.60 27.34 -2.37
N LYS A 122 6.73 26.64 -2.33
CA LYS A 122 7.09 25.81 -1.18
C LYS A 122 7.10 26.67 0.09
N GLY A 123 6.47 26.18 1.14
CA GLY A 123 6.32 26.85 2.44
C GLY A 123 5.03 27.66 2.59
N ASP A 124 4.24 27.80 1.53
CA ASP A 124 2.90 28.38 1.60
C ASP A 124 1.98 27.52 2.49
N VAL A 125 1.32 28.17 3.46
CA VAL A 125 0.35 27.51 4.35
C VAL A 125 -1.06 27.81 3.85
N ILE A 126 -1.83 26.79 3.47
CA ILE A 126 -3.21 26.96 2.99
C ILE A 126 -4.13 27.06 4.22
N LEU A 127 -4.73 28.23 4.42
CA LEU A 127 -5.63 28.52 5.52
C LEU A 127 -7.09 28.19 5.17
N ALA A 128 -7.50 28.40 3.92
CA ALA A 128 -8.85 28.10 3.47
C ALA A 128 -8.91 27.67 2.00
N VAL A 129 -9.91 26.85 1.66
CA VAL A 129 -10.25 26.43 0.29
C VAL A 129 -11.69 26.82 0.00
N ASP A 130 -11.90 27.62 -1.05
CA ASP A 130 -13.19 28.23 -1.41
C ASP A 130 -13.89 28.91 -0.22
N GLY A 131 -13.10 29.61 0.59
CA GLY A 131 -13.56 30.34 1.78
C GLY A 131 -13.82 29.48 3.02
N GLN A 132 -13.64 28.16 2.94
CA GLN A 132 -13.77 27.27 4.09
C GLN A 132 -12.41 27.06 4.76
N ASP A 133 -12.31 27.41 6.04
CA ASP A 133 -11.13 27.14 6.87
C ASP A 133 -10.82 25.63 6.87
N VAL A 134 -9.54 25.30 6.64
CA VAL A 134 -9.06 23.92 6.58
C VAL A 134 -8.30 23.48 7.83
N ALA A 135 -8.27 24.30 8.88
CA ALA A 135 -7.64 23.96 10.15
C ALA A 135 -8.13 22.62 10.71
N GLY A 136 -7.19 21.71 11.01
CA GLY A 136 -7.45 20.42 11.65
C GLY A 136 -8.22 19.42 10.80
N LYS A 137 -8.48 19.70 9.52
CA LYS A 137 -9.02 18.71 8.59
C LYS A 137 -7.95 17.67 8.24
N GLU A 138 -8.40 16.46 7.98
CA GLU A 138 -7.52 15.41 7.45
C GLU A 138 -7.02 15.80 6.07
N ILE A 139 -5.77 15.43 5.76
CA ILE A 139 -5.14 15.80 4.49
C ILE A 139 -5.94 15.31 3.28
N TYR A 140 -6.59 14.16 3.41
CA TYR A 140 -7.43 13.57 2.36
C TYR A 140 -8.64 14.44 2.00
N ASP A 141 -9.31 15.01 3.01
CA ASP A 141 -10.46 15.90 2.79
C ASP A 141 -10.00 17.18 2.07
N ILE A 142 -8.85 17.72 2.49
CA ILE A 142 -8.26 18.90 1.86
C ILE A 142 -7.91 18.62 0.40
N VAL A 143 -7.24 17.49 0.12
CA VAL A 143 -6.92 17.08 -1.27
C VAL A 143 -8.18 16.95 -2.11
N SER A 144 -9.25 16.38 -1.55
CA SER A 144 -10.55 16.24 -2.24
C SER A 144 -11.18 17.60 -2.60
N MET A 145 -11.01 18.63 -1.75
CA MET A 145 -11.46 19.99 -2.04
C MET A 145 -10.62 20.66 -3.15
N LEU A 146 -9.33 20.31 -3.26
CA LEU A 146 -8.40 20.88 -4.25
C LEU A 146 -8.52 20.22 -5.61
N ARG A 147 -8.89 18.94 -5.66
CA ARG A 147 -9.24 18.21 -6.89
C ARG A 147 -10.59 18.66 -7.45
N GLY A 148 -10.83 18.35 -8.71
CA GLY A 148 -12.08 18.68 -9.40
C GLY A 148 -11.86 18.80 -10.90
N GLU A 149 -12.97 18.85 -11.64
CA GLU A 149 -12.97 18.84 -13.10
C GLU A 149 -12.04 19.89 -13.71
N LYS A 150 -11.29 19.51 -14.73
CA LYS A 150 -10.44 20.40 -15.52
C LYS A 150 -11.21 21.62 -16.01
N GLY A 151 -10.57 22.78 -15.89
CA GLY A 151 -11.15 24.07 -16.27
C GLY A 151 -12.00 24.73 -15.18
N THR A 152 -12.37 24.01 -14.11
CA THR A 152 -13.01 24.63 -12.94
C THR A 152 -12.00 25.42 -12.10
N HIS A 153 -12.49 26.33 -11.26
CA HIS A 153 -11.64 27.14 -10.39
C HIS A 153 -11.72 26.69 -8.94
N VAL A 154 -10.61 26.90 -8.22
CA VAL A 154 -10.54 26.81 -6.75
C VAL A 154 -9.82 28.03 -6.21
N ASN A 155 -10.31 28.60 -5.12
CA ASN A 155 -9.71 29.75 -4.46
C ASN A 155 -9.04 29.33 -3.16
N LEU A 156 -7.74 29.59 -3.04
CA LEU A 156 -6.98 29.29 -1.83
C LEU A 156 -6.69 30.58 -1.08
N THR A 157 -6.98 30.61 0.21
CA THR A 157 -6.40 31.61 1.12
C THR A 157 -5.11 31.04 1.67
N VAL A 158 -4.00 31.69 1.36
CA VAL A 158 -2.65 31.22 1.66
C VAL A 158 -1.91 32.23 2.53
N LYS A 159 -1.15 31.73 3.50
CA LYS A 159 -0.20 32.50 4.29
C LYS A 159 1.22 32.12 3.91
N ARG A 160 1.95 33.10 3.38
CA ARG A 160 3.37 33.02 3.06
C ARG A 160 4.18 33.70 4.16
N ASP A 161 5.32 33.12 4.52
CA ASP A 161 6.14 33.64 5.63
C ASP A 161 6.47 35.13 5.45
N GLY A 162 6.25 35.90 6.52
CA GLY A 162 6.43 37.36 6.53
C GLY A 162 5.45 38.18 5.66
N GLN A 163 4.42 37.57 5.06
CA GLN A 163 3.43 38.25 4.21
C GLN A 163 2.02 38.22 4.83
N SER A 164 1.19 39.18 4.42
CA SER A 164 -0.25 39.12 4.67
C SER A 164 -0.88 37.95 3.91
N GLU A 165 -2.06 37.51 4.36
CA GLU A 165 -2.83 36.48 3.66
C GLU A 165 -3.10 36.92 2.21
N ILE A 166 -2.91 35.99 1.28
CA ILE A 166 -3.16 36.17 -0.15
C ILE A 166 -4.21 35.18 -0.60
N THR A 167 -5.17 35.64 -1.40
CA THR A 167 -6.12 34.76 -2.07
C THR A 167 -5.62 34.47 -3.47
N VAL A 168 -5.44 33.19 -3.79
CA VAL A 168 -4.93 32.71 -5.07
C VAL A 168 -6.05 31.92 -5.76
N SER A 169 -6.48 32.39 -6.92
CA SER A 169 -7.45 31.66 -7.75
C SER A 169 -6.70 30.78 -8.75
N ILE A 170 -7.01 29.49 -8.77
CA ILE A 170 -6.32 28.48 -9.55
C ILE A 170 -7.32 27.79 -10.46
N THR A 171 -6.99 27.66 -11.74
CA THR A 171 -7.78 26.88 -12.69
C THR A 171 -7.27 25.46 -12.69
N ARG A 172 -8.10 24.49 -12.30
CA ARG A 172 -7.72 23.07 -12.29
C ARG A 172 -7.37 22.62 -13.69
N ASN A 173 -6.35 21.77 -13.80
CA ASN A 173 -5.94 21.17 -15.06
C ASN A 173 -5.46 19.74 -14.80
N THR A 174 -5.30 18.98 -15.88
CA THR A 174 -4.61 17.70 -15.84
C THR A 174 -3.16 17.92 -15.39
N VAL A 175 -2.74 17.15 -14.40
CA VAL A 175 -1.38 17.10 -13.88
C VAL A 175 -0.90 15.67 -14.09
N ASN A 176 0.20 15.54 -14.83
CA ASN A 176 0.86 14.25 -15.05
C ASN A 176 2.02 14.14 -14.06
N LEU A 177 1.98 13.11 -13.22
CA LEU A 177 3.08 12.72 -12.35
C LEU A 177 3.65 11.38 -12.83
N PRO A 178 4.98 11.22 -12.85
CA PRO A 178 5.56 9.91 -13.09
C PRO A 178 5.09 8.95 -11.99
N THR A 179 4.72 7.75 -12.39
CA THR A 179 4.30 6.66 -11.49
C THR A 179 5.48 6.05 -10.73
N VAL A 180 6.71 6.28 -11.22
CA VAL A 180 7.96 5.89 -10.55
C VAL A 180 8.81 7.10 -10.17
N ARG A 181 9.14 7.22 -8.89
CA ARG A 181 10.10 8.21 -8.37
C ARG A 181 11.41 7.53 -8.01
N SER A 182 12.53 8.15 -8.37
CA SER A 182 13.86 7.60 -8.12
C SER A 182 14.77 8.56 -7.36
N GLU A 183 15.57 8.05 -6.43
CA GLU A 183 16.59 8.80 -5.71
C GLU A 183 17.83 7.93 -5.46
N MET A 184 19.02 8.55 -5.51
CA MET A 184 20.25 7.93 -5.00
C MET A 184 20.40 8.27 -3.52
N LEU A 185 20.27 7.26 -2.65
CA LEU A 185 20.53 7.39 -1.24
C LEU A 185 22.02 7.20 -0.93
N SER A 186 22.40 7.41 0.33
CA SER A 186 23.76 7.19 0.80
C SER A 186 24.22 5.73 0.59
N HIS A 187 25.54 5.52 0.51
CA HIS A 187 26.17 4.20 0.34
C HIS A 187 25.82 3.49 -0.99
N GLY A 188 25.40 4.24 -2.02
CA GLY A 188 25.10 3.68 -3.33
C GLY A 188 23.79 2.87 -3.36
N ILE A 189 22.85 3.19 -2.47
CA ILE A 189 21.52 2.57 -2.47
C ILE A 189 20.64 3.33 -3.47
N GLY A 190 20.20 2.65 -4.52
CA GLY A 190 19.13 3.16 -5.36
C GLY A 190 17.79 3.04 -4.63
N TYR A 191 16.94 4.05 -4.74
CA TYR A 191 15.59 4.03 -4.19
C TYR A 191 14.60 4.29 -5.31
N LEU A 192 13.61 3.41 -5.46
CA LEU A 192 12.51 3.52 -6.42
C LEU A 192 11.18 3.41 -5.66
N ALA A 193 10.39 4.48 -5.64
CA ALA A 193 9.02 4.44 -5.14
C ALA A 193 8.06 4.28 -6.32
N ILE A 194 7.18 3.29 -6.25
CA ILE A 194 6.14 3.06 -7.25
C ILE A 194 4.82 3.50 -6.62
N GLU A 195 4.19 4.53 -7.18
CA GLU A 195 2.95 5.11 -6.62
C GLU A 195 1.70 4.33 -7.07
N SER A 196 1.70 3.88 -8.33
CA SER A 196 0.63 3.12 -8.98
C SER A 196 1.21 2.23 -10.08
N PHE A 197 0.43 1.25 -10.55
CA PHE A 197 0.78 0.44 -11.72
C PHE A 197 -0.08 0.88 -12.92
N GLY A 198 0.38 1.93 -13.61
CA GLY A 198 -0.15 2.41 -14.88
C GLY A 198 0.43 1.66 -16.08
N MET A 199 0.03 2.05 -17.28
CA MET A 199 0.49 1.42 -18.53
C MET A 199 1.99 1.65 -18.79
N GLU A 200 2.51 2.82 -18.43
CA GLU A 200 3.91 3.21 -18.68
C GLU A 200 4.85 2.91 -17.49
N THR A 201 4.31 2.44 -16.36
CA THR A 201 5.07 2.26 -15.11
C THR A 201 6.25 1.28 -15.28
N GLY A 202 6.10 0.24 -16.10
CA GLY A 202 7.20 -0.69 -16.40
C GLY A 202 8.38 0.00 -17.09
N ALA A 203 8.09 0.81 -18.11
CA ALA A 203 9.10 1.58 -18.83
C ALA A 203 9.76 2.67 -17.94
N GLU A 204 8.96 3.39 -17.15
CA GLU A 204 9.47 4.38 -16.18
C GLU A 204 10.39 3.73 -15.16
N PHE A 205 10.03 2.55 -14.66
CA PHE A 205 10.85 1.77 -13.73
C PHE A 205 12.19 1.38 -14.36
N ALA A 206 12.18 0.87 -15.58
CA ALA A 206 13.39 0.49 -16.30
C ALA A 206 14.33 1.69 -16.51
N GLU A 207 13.79 2.83 -16.96
CA GLU A 207 14.57 4.05 -17.17
C GLU A 207 15.19 4.55 -15.85
N ALA A 208 14.41 4.59 -14.79
CA ALA A 208 14.85 5.01 -13.47
C ALA A 208 15.93 4.08 -12.89
N LEU A 209 15.74 2.76 -13.02
CA LEU A 209 16.71 1.75 -12.60
C LEU A 209 18.04 1.90 -13.34
N ILE A 210 18.01 2.04 -14.67
CA ILE A 210 19.21 2.22 -15.50
C ILE A 210 19.95 3.50 -15.08
N LYS A 211 19.24 4.62 -14.87
CA LYS A 211 19.84 5.88 -14.38
C LYS A 211 20.52 5.70 -13.03
N LEU A 212 19.90 4.99 -12.08
CA LEU A 212 20.48 4.71 -10.76
C LEU A 212 21.73 3.83 -10.87
N GLN A 213 21.71 2.80 -11.72
CA GLN A 213 22.86 1.93 -11.96
C GLN A 213 24.03 2.69 -12.58
N GLN A 214 23.78 3.53 -13.59
CA GLN A 214 24.79 4.40 -14.20
C GLN A 214 25.38 5.41 -13.20
N SER A 215 24.57 5.84 -12.22
CA SER A 215 24.99 6.72 -11.12
C SER A 215 25.73 5.97 -9.99
N GLY A 216 25.96 4.67 -10.14
CA GLY A 216 26.76 3.86 -9.22
C GLY A 216 25.97 3.09 -8.17
N SER A 217 24.66 2.88 -8.36
CA SER A 217 23.85 2.07 -7.45
C SER A 217 24.38 0.62 -7.38
N ARG A 218 24.44 0.07 -6.17
CA ARG A 218 24.91 -1.30 -5.86
C ARG A 218 23.89 -2.17 -5.16
N SER A 219 22.78 -1.56 -4.74
CA SER A 219 21.70 -2.19 -4.00
C SER A 219 20.44 -1.36 -4.18
N LEU A 220 19.28 -1.98 -4.11
CA LEU A 220 18.01 -1.33 -4.43
C LEU A 220 17.02 -1.43 -3.27
N ILE A 221 16.31 -0.35 -3.02
CA ILE A 221 15.08 -0.32 -2.23
C ILE A 221 13.93 0.00 -3.19
N ILE A 222 12.92 -0.86 -3.24
CA ILE A 222 11.66 -0.58 -3.92
C ILE A 222 10.62 -0.26 -2.84
N ASP A 223 10.00 0.91 -2.91
CA ASP A 223 8.93 1.30 -2.00
C ASP A 223 7.56 1.09 -2.66
N LEU A 224 6.78 0.17 -2.08
CA LEU A 224 5.40 -0.14 -2.47
C LEU A 224 4.40 0.25 -1.39
N ARG A 225 4.82 1.00 -0.36
CA ARG A 225 3.92 1.47 0.70
C ARG A 225 2.88 2.41 0.10
N ASN A 226 1.64 2.27 0.53
CA ASN A 226 0.50 3.06 0.04
C ASN A 226 0.13 2.84 -1.44
N ASN A 227 0.70 1.82 -2.10
CA ASN A 227 0.39 1.49 -3.48
C ASN A 227 -0.76 0.47 -3.57
N GLY A 228 -1.93 0.92 -4.03
CA GLY A 228 -3.13 0.09 -4.19
C GLY A 228 -3.11 -0.90 -5.37
N GLY A 229 -2.04 -0.88 -6.17
CA GLY A 229 -1.85 -1.71 -7.35
C GLY A 229 -2.18 -0.97 -8.66
N GLY A 230 -2.81 -1.68 -9.59
CA GLY A 230 -3.08 -1.22 -10.95
C GLY A 230 -3.02 -2.39 -11.93
N TYR A 231 -2.47 -2.16 -13.11
CA TYR A 231 -2.34 -3.17 -14.16
C TYR A 231 -1.34 -4.27 -13.76
N VAL A 232 -1.76 -5.53 -13.90
CA VAL A 232 -0.94 -6.70 -13.57
C VAL A 232 0.24 -6.87 -14.55
N ASP A 233 0.08 -6.40 -15.78
CA ASP A 233 1.12 -6.47 -16.82
C ASP A 233 2.33 -5.59 -16.44
N ALA A 234 2.09 -4.40 -15.90
CA ALA A 234 3.18 -3.54 -15.40
C ALA A 234 3.95 -4.20 -14.25
N ALA A 235 3.26 -4.92 -13.35
CA ALA A 235 3.93 -5.68 -12.29
C ALA A 235 4.74 -6.86 -12.85
N ALA A 236 4.24 -7.55 -13.88
CA ALA A 236 4.96 -8.62 -14.56
C ALA A 236 6.18 -8.11 -15.35
N GLU A 237 6.07 -6.94 -15.98
CA GLU A 237 7.17 -6.27 -16.65
C GLU A 237 8.27 -5.89 -15.66
N ILE A 238 7.93 -5.24 -14.55
CA ILE A 238 8.88 -4.91 -13.47
C ILE A 238 9.51 -6.18 -12.88
N ALA A 239 8.71 -7.22 -12.66
CA ALA A 239 9.22 -8.50 -12.20
C ALA A 239 10.24 -9.09 -13.20
N SER A 240 10.05 -8.90 -14.51
CA SER A 240 11.00 -9.36 -15.54
C SER A 240 12.36 -8.69 -15.38
N TYR A 241 12.40 -7.38 -15.15
CA TYR A 241 13.65 -6.64 -14.94
C TYR A 241 14.42 -7.07 -13.68
N LEU A 242 13.74 -7.68 -12.71
CA LEU A 242 14.31 -8.09 -11.42
C LEU A 242 14.58 -9.60 -11.31
N LEU A 243 13.82 -10.43 -12.01
CA LEU A 243 13.87 -11.90 -11.93
C LEU A 243 14.45 -12.54 -13.20
N GLY A 244 14.47 -11.82 -14.31
CA GLY A 244 14.75 -12.33 -15.65
C GLY A 244 13.58 -13.09 -16.27
N LYS A 245 13.78 -13.58 -17.50
CA LYS A 245 12.79 -14.34 -18.28
C LYS A 245 12.40 -15.67 -17.65
N ASP A 246 11.23 -16.17 -18.05
CA ASP A 246 10.73 -17.52 -17.75
C ASP A 246 10.49 -17.78 -16.25
N LYS A 247 10.08 -16.73 -15.51
CA LYS A 247 9.70 -16.82 -14.10
C LYS A 247 8.21 -16.57 -13.95
N THR A 248 7.51 -17.50 -13.29
CA THR A 248 6.11 -17.26 -12.89
C THR A 248 6.06 -16.10 -11.90
N VAL A 249 5.24 -15.09 -12.18
CA VAL A 249 4.98 -13.94 -11.30
C VAL A 249 3.80 -14.24 -10.38
N PHE A 250 2.70 -14.77 -10.94
CA PHE A 250 1.54 -15.25 -10.20
C PHE A 250 0.76 -16.25 -11.05
N VAL A 251 -0.20 -16.95 -10.43
CA VAL A 251 -1.10 -17.89 -11.10
C VAL A 251 -2.54 -17.54 -10.77
N THR A 252 -3.37 -17.34 -11.78
CA THR A 252 -4.82 -17.15 -11.60
C THR A 252 -5.54 -18.49 -11.55
N VAL A 253 -6.70 -18.52 -10.90
CA VAL A 253 -7.63 -19.65 -10.92
C VAL A 253 -9.04 -19.14 -11.11
N ASP A 254 -9.67 -19.50 -12.23
CA ASP A 254 -11.01 -19.03 -12.61
C ASP A 254 -12.13 -19.88 -11.96
N ARG A 255 -13.39 -19.52 -12.26
CA ARG A 255 -14.59 -20.27 -11.82
C ARG A 255 -14.59 -21.72 -12.32
N ALA A 256 -14.05 -21.98 -13.52
CA ALA A 256 -13.97 -23.31 -14.14
C ALA A 256 -12.77 -24.13 -13.64
N LYS A 257 -11.96 -23.58 -12.72
CA LYS A 257 -10.73 -24.17 -12.17
C LYS A 257 -9.59 -24.28 -13.17
N HIS A 258 -9.63 -23.51 -14.26
CA HIS A 258 -8.46 -23.32 -15.11
C HIS A 258 -7.42 -22.50 -14.36
N ARG A 259 -6.15 -22.80 -14.62
CA ARG A 259 -5.02 -22.14 -13.97
C ARG A 259 -4.12 -21.56 -15.04
N ASP A 260 -3.94 -20.25 -15.02
CA ASP A 260 -3.07 -19.55 -15.97
C ASP A 260 -1.93 -18.89 -15.21
N ALA A 261 -0.70 -19.20 -15.64
CA ALA A 261 0.50 -18.61 -15.06
C ALA A 261 0.90 -17.38 -15.87
N PHE A 262 1.10 -16.26 -15.18
CA PHE A 262 1.71 -15.07 -15.74
C PHE A 262 3.22 -15.21 -15.58
N ILE A 263 3.95 -15.09 -16.69
CA ILE A 263 5.39 -15.39 -16.77
C ILE A 263 6.13 -14.15 -17.25
N THR A 264 7.32 -13.90 -16.70
CA THR A 264 8.20 -12.82 -17.13
C THR A 264 8.75 -13.04 -18.54
N GLU A 265 8.72 -11.99 -19.37
CA GLU A 265 9.09 -12.07 -20.79
C GLU A 265 10.37 -11.30 -21.15
N LEU A 266 10.86 -10.43 -20.25
CA LEU A 266 12.03 -9.57 -20.50
C LEU A 266 13.28 -10.06 -19.75
N ASP A 267 14.45 -9.72 -20.29
CA ASP A 267 15.72 -10.01 -19.63
C ASP A 267 15.89 -9.18 -18.35
N SER A 268 16.63 -9.73 -17.39
CA SER A 268 16.93 -9.02 -16.15
C SER A 268 17.80 -7.79 -16.46
N LEU A 269 17.48 -6.66 -15.81
CA LEU A 269 18.33 -5.47 -15.82
C LEU A 269 19.31 -5.46 -14.65
N ILE A 270 19.21 -6.43 -13.74
CA ILE A 270 20.03 -6.53 -12.54
C ILE A 270 20.80 -7.85 -12.55
N GLU A 271 22.07 -7.79 -12.17
CA GLU A 271 22.90 -8.96 -11.90
C GLU A 271 23.32 -8.90 -10.43
N GLU A 272 22.90 -9.89 -9.63
CA GLU A 272 23.31 -10.07 -8.22
C GLU A 272 23.22 -8.77 -7.37
N MET A 273 22.10 -8.06 -7.45
CA MET A 273 21.89 -6.82 -6.70
C MET A 273 21.03 -7.07 -5.45
N PRO A 274 21.54 -6.79 -4.23
CA PRO A 274 20.73 -6.87 -3.01
C PRO A 274 19.52 -5.94 -3.09
N LEU A 275 18.34 -6.49 -2.79
CA LEU A 275 17.05 -5.83 -2.95
C LEU A 275 16.20 -5.93 -1.69
N VAL A 276 15.65 -4.82 -1.25
CA VAL A 276 14.63 -4.75 -0.20
C VAL A 276 13.36 -4.12 -0.77
N VAL A 277 12.20 -4.66 -0.39
CA VAL A 277 10.90 -4.08 -0.74
C VAL A 277 10.23 -3.56 0.53
N LEU A 278 9.87 -2.29 0.54
CA LEU A 278 9.07 -1.69 1.61
C LEU A 278 7.58 -1.92 1.31
N VAL A 279 6.84 -2.43 2.29
CA VAL A 279 5.42 -2.74 2.17
C VAL A 279 4.65 -2.29 3.40
N ASN A 280 3.36 -2.02 3.23
CA ASN A 280 2.45 -1.77 4.35
C ASN A 280 1.03 -2.27 4.07
N GLU A 281 0.11 -2.02 5.00
CA GLU A 281 -1.29 -2.43 4.93
C GLU A 281 -2.07 -1.83 3.76
N GLN A 282 -1.50 -0.85 3.07
CA GLN A 282 -2.08 -0.24 1.86
C GLN A 282 -1.43 -0.75 0.57
N THR A 283 -0.36 -1.55 0.65
CA THR A 283 0.19 -2.29 -0.47
C THR A 283 -0.82 -3.36 -0.90
N ALA A 284 -1.38 -3.25 -2.10
CA ALA A 284 -2.46 -4.13 -2.56
C ALA A 284 -2.31 -4.60 -4.02
N SER A 285 -2.98 -5.70 -4.38
CA SER A 285 -3.20 -6.11 -5.77
C SER A 285 -1.88 -6.30 -6.56
N ALA A 286 -1.66 -5.58 -7.67
CA ALA A 286 -0.43 -5.67 -8.47
C ALA A 286 0.86 -5.45 -7.65
N ALA A 287 0.81 -4.59 -6.63
CA ALA A 287 1.93 -4.39 -5.71
C ALA A 287 2.22 -5.64 -4.87
N GLU A 288 1.18 -6.35 -4.40
CA GLU A 288 1.32 -7.63 -3.70
C GLU A 288 1.78 -8.75 -4.64
N ILE A 289 1.35 -8.74 -5.90
CA ILE A 289 1.83 -9.68 -6.92
C ILE A 289 3.35 -9.53 -7.10
N LEU A 290 3.83 -8.30 -7.31
CA LEU A 290 5.27 -8.03 -7.45
C LEU A 290 6.03 -8.40 -6.18
N ALA A 291 5.61 -7.91 -5.01
CA ALA A 291 6.27 -8.20 -3.74
C ALA A 291 6.29 -9.70 -3.42
N GLY A 292 5.17 -10.40 -3.66
CA GLY A 292 5.01 -11.83 -3.44
C GLY A 292 5.90 -12.67 -4.34
N ALA A 293 6.03 -12.30 -5.62
CA ALA A 293 6.94 -12.95 -6.55
C ALA A 293 8.41 -12.78 -6.10
N LEU A 294 8.83 -11.54 -5.82
CA LEU A 294 10.19 -11.25 -5.37
C LEU A 294 10.53 -11.97 -4.06
N GLN A 295 9.59 -12.07 -3.12
CA GLN A 295 9.73 -12.82 -1.87
C GLN A 295 9.87 -14.34 -2.13
N ASP A 296 9.03 -14.89 -3.01
CA ASP A 296 9.01 -16.33 -3.31
C ASP A 296 10.26 -16.79 -4.04
N TYR A 297 10.87 -15.94 -4.87
CA TYR A 297 12.18 -16.23 -5.46
C TYR A 297 13.35 -15.90 -4.52
N GLN A 298 13.09 -15.32 -3.35
CA GLN A 298 14.10 -14.84 -2.40
C GLN A 298 15.03 -13.80 -3.03
N THR A 299 14.55 -13.08 -4.05
CA THR A 299 15.26 -11.98 -4.70
C THR A 299 15.21 -10.73 -3.83
N ALA A 300 14.12 -10.55 -3.07
CA ALA A 300 13.95 -9.43 -2.15
C ALA A 300 13.57 -9.88 -0.74
N VAL A 301 13.94 -9.04 0.23
CA VAL A 301 13.46 -9.10 1.61
C VAL A 301 12.36 -8.06 1.80
N LEU A 302 11.22 -8.44 2.35
CA LEU A 302 10.12 -7.52 2.64
C LEU A 302 10.28 -6.90 4.02
N VAL A 303 10.18 -5.57 4.10
CA VAL A 303 10.26 -4.80 5.35
C VAL A 303 8.99 -3.96 5.49
N GLY A 304 8.39 -3.98 6.67
CA GLY A 304 7.26 -3.11 7.00
C GLY A 304 6.14 -3.83 7.75
N THR A 305 4.89 -3.65 7.33
CA THR A 305 3.70 -4.30 7.93
C THR A 305 3.06 -5.30 6.96
N PRO A 306 2.18 -6.20 7.43
CA PRO A 306 1.41 -7.06 6.53
C PRO A 306 0.69 -6.25 5.45
N THR A 307 0.65 -6.76 4.22
CA THR A 307 -0.02 -6.10 3.09
C THR A 307 -1.54 -6.21 3.18
N TYR A 308 -2.25 -5.53 2.27
CA TYR A 308 -3.71 -5.43 2.32
C TYR A 308 -4.42 -6.79 2.24
N GLY A 309 -3.91 -7.71 1.42
CA GLY A 309 -4.50 -9.02 1.21
C GLY A 309 -5.59 -9.04 0.16
N LYS A 310 -5.39 -8.40 -0.99
CA LYS A 310 -6.30 -8.53 -2.12
C LYS A 310 -5.85 -9.68 -3.01
N GLY A 311 -6.54 -10.83 -2.91
CA GLY A 311 -6.19 -12.05 -3.63
C GLY A 311 -7.03 -12.32 -4.88
N THR A 312 -7.78 -11.33 -5.38
CA THR A 312 -8.66 -11.44 -6.54
C THR A 312 -8.18 -10.60 -7.73
N VAL A 313 -8.50 -11.07 -8.94
CA VAL A 313 -8.22 -10.38 -10.20
C VAL A 313 -9.55 -9.98 -10.85
N GLN A 314 -9.57 -8.78 -11.42
CA GLN A 314 -10.73 -8.26 -12.13
C GLN A 314 -10.45 -8.12 -13.62
N ASP A 315 -11.38 -8.57 -14.44
CA ASP A 315 -11.41 -8.27 -15.87
C ASP A 315 -12.20 -6.99 -16.12
N ILE A 316 -11.75 -6.17 -17.07
CA ILE A 316 -12.49 -5.01 -17.55
C ILE A 316 -13.22 -5.41 -18.83
N ILE A 317 -14.55 -5.46 -18.76
CA ILE A 317 -15.43 -5.89 -19.83
C ILE A 317 -16.13 -4.67 -20.43
N PRO A 318 -15.77 -4.21 -21.64
CA PRO A 318 -16.43 -3.08 -22.29
C PRO A 318 -17.92 -3.37 -22.55
N LEU A 319 -18.76 -2.36 -22.41
CA LEU A 319 -20.20 -2.44 -22.61
C LEU A 319 -20.60 -1.62 -23.84
N SER A 320 -21.70 -2.03 -24.49
CA SER A 320 -22.17 -1.40 -25.74
C SER A 320 -22.58 0.06 -25.60
N ASN A 321 -22.82 0.54 -24.38
CA ASN A 321 -23.15 1.93 -24.08
C ASN A 321 -21.89 2.83 -23.92
N GLY A 322 -20.68 2.29 -24.09
CA GLY A 322 -19.42 3.00 -23.90
C GLY A 322 -18.90 2.99 -22.47
N GLY A 323 -19.59 2.35 -21.53
CA GLY A 323 -19.09 2.06 -20.18
C GLY A 323 -18.32 0.73 -20.12
N ALA A 324 -18.00 0.28 -18.91
CA ALA A 324 -17.37 -1.01 -18.67
C ALA A 324 -17.81 -1.65 -17.35
N LEU A 325 -17.71 -2.97 -17.26
CA LEU A 325 -17.85 -3.72 -16.02
C LEU A 325 -16.47 -4.23 -15.61
N LYS A 326 -15.97 -3.77 -14.46
CA LYS A 326 -14.82 -4.39 -13.78
C LYS A 326 -15.36 -5.52 -12.93
N LEU A 327 -15.07 -6.76 -13.31
CA LEU A 327 -15.68 -7.96 -12.72
C LEU A 327 -14.60 -8.86 -12.12
N THR A 328 -14.78 -9.30 -10.88
CA THR A 328 -13.92 -10.34 -10.30
C THR A 328 -14.17 -11.67 -10.99
N THR A 329 -13.17 -12.18 -11.72
CA THR A 329 -13.28 -13.42 -12.51
C THR A 329 -12.39 -14.55 -12.01
N ALA A 330 -11.35 -14.22 -11.25
CA ALA A 330 -10.41 -15.19 -10.72
C ALA A 330 -9.85 -14.76 -9.36
N TYR A 331 -9.33 -15.73 -8.62
CA TYR A 331 -8.37 -15.46 -7.56
C TYR A 331 -6.95 -15.76 -8.04
N TYR A 332 -5.94 -15.28 -7.33
CA TYR A 332 -4.54 -15.59 -7.65
C TYR A 332 -3.76 -16.17 -6.48
N THR A 333 -2.67 -16.85 -6.82
CA THR A 333 -1.65 -17.30 -5.88
C THR A 333 -0.28 -16.79 -6.30
N THR A 334 0.58 -16.53 -5.32
CA THR A 334 2.02 -16.29 -5.53
C THR A 334 2.70 -17.50 -6.20
N PRO A 335 3.95 -17.38 -6.70
CA PRO A 335 4.65 -18.48 -7.39
C PRO A 335 4.76 -19.78 -6.58
N ARG A 336 4.86 -19.70 -5.25
CA ARG A 336 4.87 -20.86 -4.34
C ARG A 336 3.47 -21.32 -3.93
N GLY A 337 2.42 -20.79 -4.54
CA GLY A 337 1.04 -21.19 -4.31
C GLY A 337 0.40 -20.60 -3.06
N ARG A 338 0.99 -19.55 -2.45
CA ARG A 338 0.33 -18.87 -1.30
C ARG A 338 -0.88 -18.09 -1.80
N TYR A 339 -2.02 -18.36 -1.18
CA TYR A 339 -3.25 -17.56 -1.29
C TYR A 339 -3.22 -16.47 -0.23
N ILE A 340 -3.30 -15.20 -0.63
CA ILE A 340 -3.07 -14.05 0.27
C ILE A 340 -4.35 -13.26 0.59
N ASP A 341 -5.49 -13.68 0.05
CA ASP A 341 -6.76 -12.97 0.21
C ASP A 341 -7.18 -12.89 1.69
N GLY A 342 -7.48 -11.67 2.15
CA GLY A 342 -7.84 -11.37 3.53
C GLY A 342 -6.70 -11.43 4.56
N SER A 343 -5.50 -11.91 4.19
CA SER A 343 -4.35 -12.00 5.12
C SER A 343 -3.16 -11.15 4.72
N GLY A 344 -2.99 -10.84 3.43
CA GLY A 344 -1.81 -10.19 2.89
C GLY A 344 -0.56 -11.07 2.92
N LEU A 345 0.50 -10.53 2.35
CA LEU A 345 1.88 -10.98 2.52
C LEU A 345 2.37 -10.57 3.90
N GLN A 346 3.09 -11.48 4.55
CA GLN A 346 3.81 -11.17 5.78
C GLN A 346 5.22 -10.68 5.41
N PRO A 347 5.66 -9.52 5.94
CA PRO A 347 7.02 -9.04 5.72
C PRO A 347 8.02 -9.96 6.43
N ASP A 348 9.18 -10.18 5.82
CA ASP A 348 10.29 -10.92 6.43
C ASP A 348 10.82 -10.21 7.68
N HIS A 349 10.81 -8.87 7.65
CA HIS A 349 11.12 -8.00 8.78
C HIS A 349 9.95 -7.07 9.10
N CYS A 350 9.13 -7.50 10.07
CA CYS A 350 8.02 -6.68 10.58
C CYS A 350 8.55 -5.46 11.36
N VAL A 351 8.24 -4.27 10.85
CA VAL A 351 8.55 -2.96 11.43
C VAL A 351 7.28 -2.12 11.35
N THR A 352 6.66 -1.90 12.50
CA THR A 352 5.35 -1.25 12.62
C THR A 352 5.42 0.26 12.72
N ILE A 353 6.61 0.80 12.95
CA ILE A 353 6.85 2.25 12.99
C ILE A 353 7.28 2.69 11.58
N PRO A 354 6.45 3.44 10.84
CA PRO A 354 6.72 3.79 9.44
C PRO A 354 8.06 4.51 9.23
N GLU A 355 8.44 5.37 10.18
CA GLU A 355 9.67 6.16 10.12
C GLU A 355 10.94 5.30 10.26
N LEU A 356 10.83 4.08 10.80
CA LEU A 356 11.96 3.15 10.93
C LEU A 356 12.14 2.26 9.69
N GLN A 357 11.11 2.06 8.88
CA GLN A 357 11.14 1.07 7.80
C GLN A 357 12.26 1.31 6.79
N LEU A 358 12.43 2.56 6.33
CA LEU A 358 13.51 2.92 5.41
C LEU A 358 14.89 2.76 6.07
N SER A 359 15.03 3.15 7.34
CA SER A 359 16.29 3.02 8.08
C SER A 359 16.68 1.55 8.24
N ILE A 360 15.72 0.68 8.53
CA ILE A 360 15.94 -0.78 8.60
C ILE A 360 16.27 -1.37 7.24
N ALA A 361 15.61 -0.95 6.15
CA ALA A 361 15.96 -1.38 4.80
C ALA A 361 17.41 -1.03 4.43
N LYS A 362 17.84 0.21 4.71
CA LYS A 362 19.23 0.64 4.55
C LYS A 362 20.20 -0.24 5.34
N GLN A 363 19.85 -0.54 6.60
CA GLN A 363 20.66 -1.38 7.49
C GLN A 363 20.76 -2.84 7.03
N LEU A 364 19.73 -3.39 6.37
CA LEU A 364 19.77 -4.74 5.80
C LEU A 364 20.69 -4.81 4.57
N LEU A 365 20.70 -3.76 3.75
CA LEU A 365 21.55 -3.66 2.56
C LEU A 365 23.01 -3.34 2.93
N HIS A 366 23.21 -2.45 3.89
CA HIS A 366 24.53 -2.00 4.35
C HIS A 366 24.61 -2.06 5.88
N PRO A 367 24.90 -3.24 6.46
CA PRO A 367 24.93 -3.41 7.91
C PRO A 367 26.01 -2.57 8.58
N THR A 368 25.60 -1.65 9.46
CA THR A 368 26.49 -0.86 10.31
C THR A 368 26.19 -1.09 11.80
N LYS A 369 27.04 -0.57 12.70
CA LYS A 369 26.70 -0.58 14.13
C LYS A 369 25.52 0.36 14.35
N GLN A 370 24.40 -0.18 14.81
CA GLN A 370 23.19 0.60 15.02
C GLN A 370 23.24 1.30 16.37
N VAL A 371 23.07 2.62 16.39
CA VAL A 371 23.15 3.47 17.58
C VAL A 371 21.88 4.30 17.69
N ILE A 372 21.21 4.23 18.83
CA ILE A 372 19.99 4.99 19.12
C ILE A 372 20.28 5.92 20.29
N GLN A 373 20.02 7.21 20.11
CA GLN A 373 20.22 8.23 21.14
C GLN A 373 18.90 8.92 21.47
N PHE A 374 18.53 8.88 22.74
CA PHE A 374 17.41 9.63 23.29
C PHE A 374 17.93 10.76 24.16
N THR A 375 17.30 11.93 24.05
CA THR A 375 17.61 13.11 24.87
C THR A 375 16.40 13.47 25.72
N ALA A 376 16.61 13.74 27.02
CA ALA A 376 15.54 14.12 27.93
C ALA A 376 14.83 15.39 27.44
N GLY A 377 13.50 15.39 27.51
CA GLY A 377 12.66 16.52 27.06
C GLY A 377 12.47 16.62 25.55
N GLN A 378 12.98 15.66 24.76
CA GLN A 378 12.79 15.62 23.31
C GLN A 378 11.89 14.45 22.91
N ALA A 379 10.89 14.72 22.05
CA ALA A 379 10.00 13.72 21.45
C ALA A 379 10.58 13.16 20.14
N LYS A 380 11.90 12.88 20.14
CA LYS A 380 12.65 12.37 19.01
C LYS A 380 13.85 11.56 19.48
N ALA A 381 14.33 10.68 18.61
CA ALA A 381 15.58 9.95 18.79
C ALA A 381 16.48 10.18 17.58
N VAL A 382 17.78 10.03 17.79
CA VAL A 382 18.73 9.93 16.68
C VAL A 382 19.05 8.45 16.48
N VAL A 383 18.72 7.91 15.32
CA VAL A 383 19.06 6.53 14.92
C VAL A 383 20.17 6.62 13.89
N ASN A 384 21.37 6.22 14.29
CA ASN A 384 22.63 6.51 13.60
C ASN A 384 22.79 8.03 13.41
N ASP A 385 22.48 8.54 12.21
CA ASP A 385 22.54 9.97 11.86
C ASP A 385 21.16 10.56 11.52
N GLU A 386 20.09 9.76 11.58
CA GLU A 386 18.73 10.16 11.22
C GLU A 386 17.95 10.58 12.46
N ILE A 387 17.32 11.76 12.38
CA ILE A 387 16.42 12.24 13.44
C ILE A 387 15.02 11.69 13.16
N ILE A 388 14.52 10.87 14.08
CA ILE A 388 13.23 10.21 13.94
C ILE A 388 12.29 10.70 15.06
N PRO A 389 11.07 11.15 14.73
CA PRO A 389 10.05 11.45 15.73
C PRO A 389 9.76 10.21 16.59
N VAL A 390 9.73 10.40 17.91
CA VAL A 390 9.39 9.34 18.85
C VAL A 390 8.42 9.91 19.88
N PRO A 391 7.11 9.81 19.62
CA PRO A 391 6.10 10.23 20.58
C PRO A 391 6.39 9.63 21.96
N GLY A 392 6.45 10.50 22.97
CA GLY A 392 6.76 10.11 24.36
C GLY A 392 8.24 10.21 24.76
N GLY A 393 9.18 10.12 23.81
CA GLY A 393 10.60 10.40 24.03
C GLY A 393 11.24 9.58 25.16
N LEU A 394 12.26 10.15 25.82
CA LEU A 394 12.87 9.56 27.01
C LEU A 394 12.04 9.86 28.27
N LEU A 395 11.67 8.83 29.02
CA LEU A 395 10.99 8.98 30.31
C LEU A 395 11.97 8.78 31.48
N LYS A 396 11.87 9.64 32.50
CA LYS A 396 12.53 9.42 33.81
C LYS A 396 11.47 9.03 34.84
N GLU A 397 11.61 7.86 35.45
CA GLU A 397 10.68 7.36 36.47
C GLU A 397 11.44 6.61 37.55
N GLN A 398 11.18 6.95 38.82
CA GLN A 398 11.81 6.32 39.99
C GLN A 398 13.35 6.24 39.90
N GLY A 399 13.99 7.29 39.37
CA GLY A 399 15.44 7.36 39.17
C GLY A 399 15.99 6.52 38.01
N SER A 400 15.12 5.84 37.25
CA SER A 400 15.49 5.06 36.06
C SER A 400 15.18 5.81 34.77
N ALA A 401 16.09 5.69 33.79
CA ALA A 401 15.87 6.16 32.44
C ALA A 401 15.17 5.07 31.62
N MET A 402 13.96 5.37 31.14
CA MET A 402 13.05 4.46 30.48
C MET A 402 12.93 4.87 29.01
N VAL A 403 13.20 3.95 28.08
CA VAL A 403 13.12 4.20 26.64
C VAL A 403 11.88 3.55 26.04
N PRO A 404 11.28 4.11 24.97
CA PRO A 404 10.17 3.50 24.26
C PRO A 404 10.56 2.12 23.72
N LEU A 405 9.97 1.07 24.27
CA LEU A 405 10.37 -0.33 24.06
C LEU A 405 10.26 -0.71 22.59
N ARG A 406 9.09 -0.48 21.97
CA ARG A 406 8.83 -0.86 20.58
C ARG A 406 9.79 -0.17 19.63
N PHE A 407 9.85 1.16 19.70
CA PHE A 407 10.77 1.96 18.89
C PHE A 407 12.22 1.49 19.04
N THR A 408 12.71 1.36 20.27
CA THR A 408 14.11 1.00 20.50
C THR A 408 14.46 -0.37 19.94
N LEU A 409 13.57 -1.35 20.08
CA LEU A 409 13.82 -2.73 19.66
C LEU A 409 13.61 -2.94 18.16
N GLU A 410 12.56 -2.34 17.56
CA GLU A 410 12.37 -2.36 16.11
C GLU A 410 13.51 -1.63 15.40
N ALA A 411 13.96 -0.49 15.93
CA ALA A 411 15.14 0.23 15.47
C ALA A 411 16.45 -0.53 15.71
N LEU A 412 16.45 -1.70 16.37
CA LEU A 412 17.59 -2.61 16.51
C LEU A 412 17.43 -3.90 15.69
N GLY A 413 16.37 -3.99 14.88
CA GLY A 413 16.03 -5.16 14.07
C GLY A 413 15.33 -6.29 14.82
N TYR A 414 14.73 -6.02 15.99
CA TYR A 414 13.85 -6.97 16.68
C TYR A 414 12.39 -6.71 16.32
N GLN A 415 11.60 -7.77 16.23
CA GLN A 415 10.14 -7.68 16.11
C GLN A 415 9.52 -7.59 17.50
N VAL A 416 8.49 -6.74 17.64
CA VAL A 416 7.77 -6.54 18.91
C VAL A 416 6.29 -6.79 18.70
N ALA A 417 5.75 -7.79 19.40
CA ALA A 417 4.34 -8.14 19.36
C ALA A 417 3.72 -8.05 20.77
N TYR A 418 2.49 -7.56 20.86
CA TYR A 418 1.75 -7.54 22.13
C TYR A 418 0.64 -8.59 22.09
N ASP A 419 0.61 -9.46 23.09
CA ASP A 419 -0.50 -10.39 23.33
C ASP A 419 -1.40 -9.84 24.44
N GLY A 420 -2.58 -9.35 24.05
CA GLY A 420 -3.57 -8.79 24.97
C GLY A 420 -4.17 -9.83 25.92
N ARG A 421 -4.20 -11.11 25.56
CA ARG A 421 -4.76 -12.18 26.42
C ARG A 421 -3.82 -12.49 27.58
N SER A 422 -2.53 -12.61 27.28
CA SER A 422 -1.50 -12.90 28.30
C SER A 422 -0.87 -11.64 28.91
N GLN A 423 -1.27 -10.43 28.46
CA GLN A 423 -0.69 -9.15 28.84
C GLN A 423 0.84 -9.16 28.77
N THR A 424 1.37 -9.72 27.68
CA THR A 424 2.81 -9.95 27.50
C THR A 424 3.28 -9.33 26.19
N VAL A 425 4.39 -8.61 26.26
CA VAL A 425 5.14 -8.17 25.08
C VAL A 425 6.12 -9.27 24.72
N LYS A 426 6.03 -9.79 23.49
CA LYS A 426 6.96 -10.76 22.92
C LYS A 426 7.91 -10.02 21.99
N VAL A 427 9.20 -10.12 22.28
CA VAL A 427 10.29 -9.60 21.43
C VAL A 427 10.98 -10.78 20.77
N THR A 428 11.14 -10.75 19.45
CA THR A 428 11.83 -11.80 18.69
C THR A 428 12.85 -11.22 17.72
N GLY A 429 14.00 -11.86 17.59
CA GLY A 429 15.04 -11.44 16.65
C GLY A 429 16.41 -11.90 17.10
N LYS A 430 17.38 -11.99 16.17
CA LYS A 430 18.77 -12.37 16.47
C LYS A 430 18.89 -13.65 17.31
N GLN A 431 18.06 -14.66 16.99
CA GLN A 431 17.97 -15.95 17.70
C GLN A 431 17.55 -15.83 19.19
N GLN A 432 16.90 -14.73 19.56
CA GLN A 432 16.38 -14.48 20.90
C GLN A 432 14.86 -14.35 20.89
N VAL A 433 14.24 -14.83 21.97
CA VAL A 433 12.82 -14.65 22.29
C VAL A 433 12.72 -14.13 23.72
N TRP A 434 12.19 -12.92 23.91
CA TRP A 434 11.98 -12.32 25.22
C TRP A 434 10.49 -12.11 25.48
N LEU A 435 9.98 -12.75 26.52
CA LEU A 435 8.61 -12.56 27.01
C LEU A 435 8.65 -11.60 28.19
N LEU A 436 8.04 -10.43 28.02
CA LEU A 436 8.01 -9.32 28.96
C LEU A 436 6.56 -9.10 29.45
N PRO A 437 6.18 -9.62 30.63
CA PRO A 437 4.87 -9.34 31.19
C PRO A 437 4.73 -7.84 31.51
N THR A 438 3.60 -7.22 31.19
CA THR A 438 3.45 -5.77 31.33
C THR A 438 3.42 -5.29 32.78
N LYS A 439 2.91 -6.11 33.71
CA LYS A 439 2.72 -5.74 35.13
C LYS A 439 3.69 -6.42 36.11
N LYS A 440 4.63 -7.23 35.62
CA LYS A 440 5.56 -7.99 36.47
C LYS A 440 7.00 -7.67 36.08
N THR A 441 7.91 -7.90 37.00
CA THR A 441 9.36 -7.75 36.79
C THR A 441 10.03 -9.06 36.35
N ASN A 442 9.39 -10.21 36.53
CA ASN A 442 9.95 -11.50 36.10
C ASN A 442 9.63 -11.69 34.62
N SER A 443 10.65 -11.58 33.77
CA SER A 443 10.58 -11.82 32.33
C SER A 443 11.27 -13.14 31.96
N LEU A 444 11.01 -13.67 30.77
CA LEU A 444 11.63 -14.91 30.27
C LEU A 444 12.39 -14.63 28.97
N LEU A 445 13.72 -14.68 29.02
CA LEU A 445 14.58 -14.57 27.85
C LEU A 445 15.12 -15.96 27.49
N ASN A 446 14.74 -16.49 26.32
CA ASN A 446 15.08 -17.85 25.88
C ASN A 446 14.73 -18.91 26.93
N GLY A 447 13.59 -18.74 27.62
CA GLY A 447 13.14 -19.62 28.69
C GLY A 447 13.80 -19.40 30.05
N LEU A 448 14.83 -18.56 30.14
CA LEU A 448 15.52 -18.24 31.39
C LEU A 448 14.92 -16.98 32.04
N THR A 449 14.65 -17.05 33.34
CA THR A 449 14.12 -15.91 34.09
C THR A 449 15.13 -14.76 34.14
N LYS A 450 14.66 -13.54 33.83
CA LYS A 450 15.40 -12.28 33.98
C LYS A 450 14.57 -11.30 34.82
N GLN A 451 15.21 -10.72 35.83
CA GLN A 451 14.59 -9.74 36.72
C GLN A 451 14.74 -8.34 36.13
N LEU A 452 13.63 -7.73 35.73
CA LEU A 452 13.60 -6.33 35.31
C LEU A 452 13.80 -5.40 36.51
N HIS A 453 14.45 -4.26 36.28
CA HIS A 453 14.63 -3.24 37.31
C HIS A 453 13.30 -2.62 37.73
N LEU A 454 12.40 -2.40 36.76
CA LEU A 454 11.04 -1.92 36.93
C LEU A 454 10.11 -2.72 36.01
N PRO A 455 8.81 -2.88 36.36
CA PRO A 455 7.83 -3.36 35.39
C PRO A 455 7.82 -2.47 34.13
N LEU A 456 7.31 -3.01 33.02
CA LEU A 456 7.06 -2.17 31.85
C LEU A 456 6.11 -1.02 32.22
N ARG A 457 6.37 0.17 31.68
CA ARG A 457 5.52 1.33 31.92
C ARG A 457 4.73 1.66 30.67
N GLU A 458 3.44 1.86 30.80
CA GLU A 458 2.61 2.39 29.72
C GLU A 458 2.26 3.86 30.00
N LYS A 459 2.55 4.77 29.05
CA LYS A 459 2.19 6.19 29.15
C LYS A 459 1.92 6.73 27.74
N ASN A 460 0.79 7.40 27.55
CA ASN A 460 0.37 7.98 26.26
C ASN A 460 0.47 6.96 25.11
N ASN A 461 -0.11 5.77 25.30
CA ASN A 461 -0.08 4.66 24.33
C ASN A 461 1.33 4.16 23.95
N THR A 462 2.36 4.53 24.72
CA THR A 462 3.73 4.08 24.53
C THR A 462 4.14 3.18 25.69
N VAL A 463 4.69 2.01 25.37
CA VAL A 463 5.28 1.09 26.35
C VAL A 463 6.77 1.37 26.48
N TYR A 464 7.25 1.48 27.72
CA TYR A 464 8.63 1.78 28.06
C TYR A 464 9.27 0.65 28.84
N ILE A 465 10.58 0.52 28.67
CA ILE A 465 11.45 -0.38 29.42
C ILE A 465 12.63 0.40 29.98
N SER A 466 13.14 -0.03 31.14
CA SER A 466 14.39 0.53 31.67
C SER A 466 15.51 0.30 30.66
N ALA A 467 16.23 1.36 30.31
CA ALA A 467 17.35 1.26 29.38
C ALA A 467 18.37 0.20 29.84
N LYS A 468 18.58 0.05 31.16
CA LYS A 468 19.50 -0.94 31.71
C LYS A 468 19.07 -2.39 31.44
N ASP A 469 17.76 -2.67 31.38
CA ASP A 469 17.26 -4.02 31.12
C ASP A 469 17.56 -4.48 29.69
N LEU A 470 17.78 -3.55 28.75
CA LEU A 470 18.18 -3.88 27.37
C LEU A 470 19.54 -4.56 27.29
N MET A 471 20.39 -4.43 28.32
CA MET A 471 21.66 -5.16 28.41
C MET A 471 21.46 -6.69 28.45
N TYR A 472 20.27 -7.19 28.84
CA TYR A 472 19.97 -8.62 28.80
C TYR A 472 19.97 -9.19 27.38
N LEU A 473 19.70 -8.36 26.36
CA LEU A 473 19.81 -8.74 24.95
C LEU A 473 21.26 -8.67 24.44
N GLY A 474 22.23 -8.34 25.31
CA GLY A 474 23.62 -8.15 24.95
C GLY A 474 23.91 -6.80 24.28
N LEU A 475 23.01 -5.83 24.41
CA LEU A 475 23.16 -4.47 23.88
C LEU A 475 24.10 -3.63 24.75
N GLN A 476 24.79 -2.67 24.14
CA GLN A 476 25.57 -1.67 24.86
C GLN A 476 24.66 -0.50 25.24
N VAL A 477 24.59 -0.17 26.53
CA VAL A 477 23.72 0.89 27.04
C VAL A 477 24.53 1.86 27.91
N THR A 478 24.47 3.14 27.55
CA THR A 478 25.07 4.24 28.32
C THR A 478 23.96 5.18 28.77
N VAL A 479 23.83 5.38 30.08
CA VAL A 479 22.87 6.31 30.69
C VAL A 479 23.63 7.47 31.31
N GLN A 480 23.39 8.67 30.79
CA GLN A 480 23.87 9.95 31.32
C GLN A 480 22.69 10.76 31.86
N GLU A 481 22.97 11.88 32.54
CA GLU A 481 21.93 12.68 33.20
C GLU A 481 20.77 13.03 32.27
N ASN A 482 21.03 13.45 31.04
CA ASN A 482 20.00 13.88 30.08
C ASN A 482 20.00 13.08 28.77
N LYS A 483 20.77 11.98 28.69
CA LYS A 483 20.94 11.22 27.45
C LYS A 483 21.00 9.72 27.71
N VAL A 484 20.31 8.95 26.90
CA VAL A 484 20.47 7.49 26.83
C VAL A 484 20.96 7.11 25.45
N THR A 485 22.02 6.31 25.39
CA THR A 485 22.50 5.71 24.15
C THR A 485 22.39 4.20 24.24
N VAL A 486 21.73 3.59 23.26
CA VAL A 486 21.61 2.14 23.09
C VAL A 486 22.27 1.78 21.77
N SER A 487 23.12 0.75 21.74
CA SER A 487 23.71 0.32 20.47
C SER A 487 23.81 -1.20 20.35
N SER A 488 23.74 -1.67 19.10
CA SER A 488 24.10 -3.05 18.77
C SER A 488 25.57 -3.31 19.11
N LYS A 489 25.92 -4.58 19.32
CA LYS A 489 27.33 -4.96 19.44
C LYS A 489 28.10 -4.72 18.16
#